data_AF-A0A395YCQ3-F1
#
_entry.id   AF-A0A395YCQ3-F1
#
_cell.length_a   1.000
_cell.length_b   1.000
_cell.length_c   1.000
_cell.angle_alpha   90.00
_cell.angle_beta   90.00
_cell.angle_gamma   90.00
#
_symmetry.space_group_name_H-M   'P 1'
#
loop_
_entity.id
_entity.type
_entity.pdbx_description
1 polymer ?
#
loop_
_entity_poly.entity_id
_entity_poly.type
_entity_poly.pdbx_seq_one_letter_code
_entity_poly.pdbx_strand_id
1 'polypeptide(L)'
;MKKKLLVTLAVVLVLGGFAVGQGRAEETNNLTADPSGYTEMSWPDTDMAHSVPTPVSSTGSMYATEKTVVADVANTSEDSYNAYVEKCKNAGYDNNAVTEDGMYAADNGVYTLVLSMADDNVMNISMNVVE
;
A
#
# COMPACT_ATOMS: atom_id res chain seq x y z
N MET A 1 -14.01 27.76 -4.44
CA MET A 1 -14.00 27.89 -2.97
C MET A 1 -13.68 26.52 -2.38
N LYS A 2 -12.41 26.26 -2.04
CA LYS A 2 -11.99 25.00 -1.41
C LYS A 2 -11.63 25.32 0.04
N LYS A 3 -12.45 24.84 0.99
CA LYS A 3 -12.28 25.10 2.41
C LYS A 3 -11.00 24.40 2.88
N LYS A 4 -10.01 25.16 3.35
CA LYS A 4 -8.78 24.61 3.93
C LYS A 4 -9.14 23.99 5.29
N LEU A 5 -9.08 22.67 5.39
CA LEU A 5 -9.20 21.96 6.67
C LEU A 5 -7.91 22.16 7.46
N LEU A 6 -8.01 22.89 8.57
CA LEU A 6 -6.98 23.01 9.60
C LEU A 6 -6.95 21.69 10.37
N VAL A 7 -5.91 20.87 10.16
CA VAL A 7 -5.62 19.74 11.04
C VAL A 7 -4.83 20.28 12.22
N THR A 8 -5.51 20.50 13.34
CA THR A 8 -4.89 20.93 14.59
C THR A 8 -4.11 19.74 15.16
N LEU A 9 -2.79 19.76 15.00
CA LEU A 9 -1.88 18.80 15.61
C LEU A 9 -1.84 19.03 17.13
N ALA A 10 -2.57 18.23 17.90
CA ALA A 10 -2.52 18.26 19.35
C ALA A 10 -1.24 17.56 19.83
N VAL A 11 -0.18 18.35 20.08
CA VAL A 11 1.02 17.88 20.78
C VAL A 11 0.66 17.69 22.26
N VAL A 12 0.42 16.44 22.67
CA VAL A 12 0.21 16.11 24.09
C VAL A 12 1.59 15.96 24.74
N LEU A 13 2.04 17.01 25.42
CA LEU A 13 3.15 16.96 26.36
C LEU A 13 2.69 16.22 27.62
N VAL A 14 3.05 14.95 27.76
CA VAL A 14 2.87 14.23 29.02
C VAL A 14 4.05 14.55 29.95
N LEU A 15 3.86 15.56 30.80
CA LEU A 15 4.65 15.75 32.01
C LEU A 15 3.86 15.20 33.20
N GLY A 16 4.47 14.26 33.92
CA GLY A 16 3.96 13.67 35.16
C GLY A 16 4.15 12.16 35.11
N GLY A 17 4.75 11.48 36.07
CA GLY A 17 5.05 11.78 37.46
C GLY A 17 5.08 10.42 38.14
N PHE A 18 6.16 10.09 38.85
CA PHE A 18 6.30 8.80 39.52
C PHE A 18 5.24 8.65 40.62
N ALA A 19 4.32 7.70 40.48
CA ALA A 19 3.49 7.21 41.57
C ALA A 19 3.19 5.72 41.37
N VAL A 20 3.69 4.91 42.30
CA VAL A 20 3.42 3.48 42.45
C VAL A 20 2.01 3.29 43.02
N GLY A 21 1.17 2.46 42.40
CA GLY A 21 -0.12 2.04 42.96
C GLY A 21 -1.01 1.31 41.95
N GLN A 22 -1.42 0.08 42.27
CA GLN A 22 -2.23 -0.80 41.42
C GLN A 22 -3.61 -0.21 41.08
N GLY A 23 -4.03 -0.35 39.83
CA GLY A 23 -5.39 -0.12 39.37
C GLY A 23 -5.58 -0.57 37.93
N ARG A 24 -6.52 -1.49 37.70
CA ARG A 24 -6.99 -1.91 36.37
C ARG A 24 -7.41 -0.69 35.54
N ALA A 25 -6.94 -0.60 34.30
CA ALA A 25 -7.59 0.18 33.25
C ALA A 25 -7.32 -0.49 31.90
N GLU A 26 -8.42 -1.04 31.40
CA GLU A 26 -8.74 -1.56 30.07
C GLU A 26 -7.80 -1.10 28.94
N GLU A 27 -7.11 -2.06 28.33
CA GLU A 27 -6.66 -1.92 26.95
C GLU A 27 -7.94 -1.86 26.09
N THR A 28 -8.41 -0.65 25.82
CA THR A 28 -9.37 -0.44 24.76
C THR A 28 -8.59 -0.55 23.46
N ASN A 29 -8.63 -1.74 22.87
CA ASN A 29 -8.22 -1.98 21.50
C ASN A 29 -9.17 -1.11 20.65
N ASN A 30 -8.80 0.14 20.44
CA ASN A 30 -9.47 1.03 19.51
C ASN A 30 -9.08 0.57 18.10
N LEU A 31 -9.62 -0.60 17.73
CA LEU A 31 -9.75 -1.04 16.35
C LEU A 31 -10.72 -0.06 15.72
N THR A 32 -10.17 1.05 15.22
CA THR A 32 -10.82 1.82 14.17
C THR A 32 -11.03 0.85 13.02
N ALA A 33 -12.21 0.26 12.94
CA ALA A 33 -12.65 -0.48 11.77
C ALA A 33 -12.61 0.51 10.62
N ASP A 34 -11.60 0.37 9.77
CA ASP A 34 -11.53 1.05 8.49
C ASP A 34 -12.76 0.59 7.69
N PRO A 35 -13.68 1.48 7.29
CA PRO A 35 -14.91 1.11 6.59
C PRO A 35 -14.65 0.42 5.25
N SER A 36 -13.41 0.40 4.75
CA SER A 36 -13.00 -0.32 3.55
C SER A 36 -12.96 -1.85 3.70
N GLY A 37 -12.84 -2.37 4.93
CA GLY A 37 -12.69 -3.82 5.17
C GLY A 37 -11.30 -4.38 4.88
N TYR A 38 -10.32 -3.52 4.55
CA TYR A 38 -8.91 -3.92 4.43
C TYR A 38 -8.27 -4.18 5.80
N THR A 39 -7.29 -5.07 5.82
CA THR A 39 -6.51 -5.42 7.01
C THR A 39 -5.03 -5.20 6.76
N GLU A 40 -4.21 -5.48 7.76
CA GLU A 40 -2.78 -5.59 7.54
C GLU A 40 -2.46 -6.75 6.56
N MET A 41 -1.57 -6.48 5.62
CA MET A 41 -1.11 -7.37 4.57
C MET A 41 0.40 -7.53 4.68
N SER A 42 0.87 -8.77 4.56
CA SER A 42 2.29 -9.07 4.32
C SER A 42 2.53 -9.23 2.83
N TRP A 43 3.55 -8.56 2.30
CA TRP A 43 3.98 -8.77 0.92
C TRP A 43 4.50 -10.20 0.76
N PRO A 44 4.12 -10.93 -0.30
CA PRO A 44 4.47 -12.34 -0.43
C PRO A 44 5.98 -12.54 -0.64
N ASP A 45 6.52 -13.59 -0.01
CA ASP A 45 7.92 -14.01 -0.16
C ASP A 45 8.05 -14.93 -1.39
N THR A 46 8.01 -14.34 -2.59
CA THR A 46 8.17 -15.04 -3.87
C THR A 46 9.10 -14.27 -4.80
N ASP A 47 9.76 -14.98 -5.73
CA ASP A 47 10.63 -14.34 -6.73
C ASP A 47 9.89 -13.27 -7.55
N MET A 48 8.62 -13.54 -7.91
CA MET A 48 7.76 -12.58 -8.60
C MET A 48 7.54 -11.32 -7.75
N ALA A 49 7.16 -11.48 -6.48
CA ALA A 49 6.90 -10.34 -5.60
C ALA A 49 8.16 -9.53 -5.27
N HIS A 50 9.32 -10.19 -5.18
CA HIS A 50 10.62 -9.55 -4.97
C HIS A 50 11.19 -8.84 -6.20
N SER A 51 10.63 -9.10 -7.38
CA SER A 51 11.04 -8.40 -8.61
C SER A 51 10.53 -6.96 -8.69
N VAL A 52 9.59 -6.57 -7.82
CA VAL A 52 9.17 -5.18 -7.60
C VAL A 52 9.46 -4.75 -6.15
N PRO A 53 9.62 -3.45 -5.88
CA PRO A 53 9.76 -2.97 -4.50
C PRO A 53 8.51 -3.30 -3.68
N THR A 54 8.66 -3.52 -2.37
CA THR A 54 7.49 -3.62 -1.47
C THR A 54 6.69 -2.31 -1.50
N PRO A 55 5.35 -2.35 -1.60
CA PRO A 55 4.51 -1.16 -1.51
C PRO A 55 4.70 -0.41 -0.18
N VAL A 56 4.51 0.91 -0.19
CA VAL A 56 4.73 1.76 0.99
C VAL A 56 3.72 1.46 2.11
N SER A 57 2.47 1.20 1.74
CA SER A 57 1.40 0.83 2.67
C SER A 57 1.33 -0.68 2.82
N SER A 58 1.13 -1.14 4.04
CA SER A 58 0.83 -2.54 4.38
C SER A 58 -0.65 -2.77 4.67
N THR A 59 -1.53 -1.80 4.41
CA THR A 59 -2.97 -1.95 4.56
C THR A 59 -3.58 -2.35 3.22
N GLY A 60 -4.33 -3.45 3.17
CA GLY A 60 -4.83 -3.94 1.91
C GLY A 60 -5.42 -5.35 1.94
N SER A 61 -5.46 -5.95 0.76
CA SER A 61 -5.77 -7.37 0.55
C SER A 61 -4.73 -7.97 -0.41
N MET A 62 -4.44 -9.27 -0.28
CA MET A 62 -3.47 -9.94 -1.15
C MET A 62 -3.90 -11.36 -1.49
N TYR A 63 -3.51 -11.77 -2.69
CA TYR A 63 -3.59 -13.13 -3.16
C TYR A 63 -2.34 -13.45 -3.97
N ALA A 64 -1.68 -14.57 -3.66
CA ALA A 64 -0.48 -14.99 -4.35
C ALA A 64 -0.48 -16.51 -4.61
N THR A 65 0.03 -16.88 -5.77
CA THR A 65 0.34 -18.26 -6.18
C THR A 65 1.73 -18.28 -6.80
N GLU A 66 2.19 -19.44 -7.26
CA GLU A 66 3.42 -19.55 -8.04
C GLU A 66 3.38 -18.78 -9.38
N LYS A 67 2.18 -18.47 -9.88
CA LYS A 67 2.00 -17.87 -11.22
C LYS A 67 1.42 -16.47 -11.22
N THR A 68 0.92 -16.00 -10.08
CA THR A 68 0.14 -14.76 -9.99
C THR A 68 0.33 -14.10 -8.63
N VAL A 69 0.48 -12.78 -8.62
CA VAL A 69 0.33 -11.94 -7.41
C VAL A 69 -0.70 -10.87 -7.72
N VAL A 70 -1.72 -10.74 -6.88
CA VAL A 70 -2.73 -9.68 -6.93
C VAL A 70 -2.81 -9.03 -5.54
N ALA A 71 -2.75 -7.71 -5.49
CA ALA A 71 -2.87 -6.97 -4.25
C ALA A 71 -3.65 -5.67 -4.44
N ASP A 72 -4.46 -5.33 -3.44
CA ASP A 72 -5.04 -4.01 -3.28
C ASP A 72 -4.27 -3.31 -2.15
N VAL A 73 -3.64 -2.17 -2.45
CA VAL A 73 -2.81 -1.41 -1.52
C VAL A 73 -3.54 -0.12 -1.17
N ALA A 74 -4.26 -0.14 -0.04
CA ALA A 74 -4.99 1.01 0.48
C ALA A 74 -4.04 2.10 0.99
N ASN A 75 -4.57 3.32 1.17
CA ASN A 75 -3.82 4.50 1.62
C ASN A 75 -2.68 4.92 0.66
N THR A 76 -2.84 4.67 -0.64
CA THR A 76 -1.87 5.04 -1.68
C THR A 76 -2.26 6.35 -2.34
N SER A 77 -1.56 7.44 -2.04
CA SER A 77 -1.76 8.71 -2.76
C SER A 77 -1.32 8.63 -4.22
N GLU A 78 -1.84 9.52 -5.07
CA GLU A 78 -1.42 9.66 -6.47
C GLU A 78 0.11 9.83 -6.61
N ASP A 79 0.72 10.68 -5.78
CA ASP A 79 2.19 10.84 -5.75
C ASP A 79 2.92 9.55 -5.36
N SER A 80 2.37 8.78 -4.41
CA SER A 80 2.96 7.51 -3.98
C SER A 80 2.87 6.45 -5.08
N TYR A 81 1.76 6.42 -5.81
CA TYR A 81 1.57 5.57 -6.98
C TYR A 81 2.53 5.93 -8.10
N ASN A 82 2.63 7.21 -8.47
CA ASN A 82 3.56 7.66 -9.50
C ASN A 82 5.00 7.32 -9.13
N ALA A 83 5.39 7.53 -7.86
CA ALA A 83 6.71 7.12 -7.37
C ALA A 83 6.90 5.59 -7.40
N TYR A 84 5.85 4.81 -7.14
CA TYR A 84 5.91 3.35 -7.21
C TYR A 84 6.08 2.85 -8.66
N VAL A 85 5.32 3.42 -9.60
CA VAL A 85 5.49 3.17 -11.05
C VAL A 85 6.94 3.41 -11.48
N GLU A 86 7.55 4.54 -11.09
CA GLU A 86 8.95 4.83 -11.44
C GLU A 86 9.94 3.84 -10.81
N LYS A 87 9.68 3.35 -9.59
CA LYS A 87 10.53 2.31 -9.00
C LYS A 87 10.38 0.97 -9.73
N CYS A 88 9.18 0.60 -10.17
CA CYS A 88 8.96 -0.60 -10.98
C CYS A 88 9.68 -0.52 -12.33
N LYS A 89 9.63 0.64 -13.01
CA LYS A 89 10.42 0.88 -14.22
C LYS A 89 11.92 0.68 -13.98
N ASN A 90 12.44 1.25 -12.90
CA ASN A 90 13.86 1.08 -12.50
C ASN A 90 14.21 -0.37 -12.11
N ALA A 91 13.22 -1.19 -11.76
CA ALA A 91 13.38 -2.62 -11.50
C ALA A 91 13.34 -3.48 -12.78
N GLY A 92 13.21 -2.86 -13.97
CA GLY A 92 13.23 -3.54 -15.27
C GLY A 92 11.84 -3.80 -15.87
N TYR A 93 10.77 -3.25 -15.28
CA TYR A 93 9.44 -3.28 -15.89
C TYR A 93 9.27 -2.09 -16.85
N ASP A 94 9.93 -2.14 -18.00
CA ASP A 94 9.85 -1.11 -19.05
C ASP A 94 9.63 -1.68 -20.46
N ASN A 95 9.58 -3.01 -20.61
CA ASN A 95 9.24 -3.65 -21.88
C ASN A 95 7.74 -3.53 -22.16
N ASN A 96 7.40 -3.36 -23.45
CA ASN A 96 6.03 -3.29 -23.94
C ASN A 96 5.12 -2.34 -23.13
N ALA A 97 5.70 -1.26 -22.61
CA ALA A 97 5.03 -0.40 -21.66
C ALA A 97 3.80 0.29 -22.26
N VAL A 98 2.69 0.21 -21.54
CA VAL A 98 1.43 0.90 -21.82
C VAL A 98 1.12 1.81 -20.63
N THR A 99 0.73 3.05 -20.92
CA THR A 99 0.28 4.00 -19.90
C THR A 99 -1.04 4.59 -20.35
N GLU A 100 -2.06 4.45 -19.51
CA GLU A 100 -3.39 5.02 -19.69
C GLU A 100 -3.78 5.77 -18.41
N ASP A 101 -4.91 6.46 -18.43
CA ASP A 101 -5.35 7.28 -17.29
C ASP A 101 -5.45 6.43 -16.01
N GLY A 102 -4.57 6.71 -15.05
CA GLY A 102 -4.47 5.95 -13.80
C GLY A 102 -3.96 4.50 -13.94
N MET A 103 -3.41 4.07 -15.08
CA MET A 103 -2.91 2.71 -15.31
C MET A 103 -1.50 2.69 -15.91
N TYR A 104 -0.66 1.80 -15.42
CA TYR A 104 0.63 1.45 -16.01
C TYR A 104 0.75 -0.07 -16.17
N ALA A 105 1.10 -0.54 -17.37
CA ALA A 105 1.37 -1.95 -17.62
C ALA A 105 2.71 -2.12 -18.35
N ALA A 106 3.50 -3.11 -17.97
CA ALA A 106 4.78 -3.45 -18.60
C ALA A 106 5.18 -4.89 -18.25
N ASP A 107 6.28 -5.38 -18.84
CA ASP A 107 6.91 -6.63 -18.44
C ASP A 107 8.43 -6.44 -18.22
N ASN A 108 9.07 -7.44 -17.59
CA ASN A 108 10.53 -7.50 -17.44
C ASN A 108 11.15 -8.71 -18.18
N GLY A 109 10.43 -9.28 -19.14
CA GLY A 109 10.79 -10.50 -19.87
C GLY A 109 10.48 -11.82 -19.15
N VAL A 110 10.14 -11.80 -17.86
CA VAL A 110 9.76 -12.99 -17.08
C VAL A 110 8.35 -12.85 -16.51
N TYR A 111 8.01 -11.66 -16.02
CA TYR A 111 6.71 -11.35 -15.42
C TYR A 111 6.07 -10.14 -16.10
N THR A 112 4.75 -10.19 -16.24
CA THR A 112 3.93 -9.02 -16.53
C THR A 112 3.58 -8.30 -15.23
N LEU A 113 3.42 -6.98 -15.31
CA LEU A 113 2.98 -6.11 -14.23
C LEU A 113 1.91 -5.17 -14.75
N VAL A 114 0.80 -5.07 -14.02
CA VAL A 114 -0.23 -4.06 -14.21
C VAL A 114 -0.43 -3.35 -12.87
N LEU A 115 -0.35 -2.02 -12.91
CA LEU A 115 -0.61 -1.11 -11.82
C LEU A 115 -1.79 -0.24 -12.22
N SER A 116 -2.74 -0.03 -11.31
CA SER A 116 -3.80 0.94 -11.50
C SER A 116 -4.21 1.62 -10.20
N MET A 117 -4.76 2.83 -10.32
CA MET A 117 -5.33 3.59 -9.21
C MET A 117 -6.86 3.52 -9.25
N ALA A 118 -7.48 3.10 -8.15
CA ALA A 118 -8.94 3.15 -7.97
C ALA A 118 -9.39 4.45 -7.28
N ASP A 119 -10.70 4.75 -7.33
CA ASP A 119 -11.33 6.02 -6.90
C ASP A 119 -11.31 6.31 -5.37
N ASP A 120 -10.46 5.61 -4.62
CA ASP A 120 -10.39 5.63 -3.15
C ASP A 120 -8.94 5.60 -2.60
N ASN A 121 -7.95 5.99 -3.42
CA ASN A 121 -6.52 5.89 -3.08
C ASN A 121 -6.09 4.44 -2.80
N VAL A 122 -6.65 3.49 -3.56
CA VAL A 122 -6.21 2.10 -3.58
C VAL A 122 -5.44 1.84 -4.86
N MET A 123 -4.18 1.45 -4.72
CA MET A 123 -3.38 0.97 -5.84
C MET A 123 -3.59 -0.54 -5.99
N ASN A 124 -4.05 -0.96 -7.16
CA ASN A 124 -4.07 -2.37 -7.53
C ASN A 124 -2.71 -2.76 -8.14
N ILE A 125 -2.19 -3.90 -7.73
CA ILE A 125 -1.01 -4.53 -8.30
C ILE A 125 -1.43 -5.90 -8.80
N SER A 126 -1.18 -6.19 -10.08
CA SER A 126 -1.41 -7.49 -10.68
C SER A 126 -0.16 -7.93 -11.44
N MET A 127 0.34 -9.12 -11.13
CA MET A 127 1.54 -9.70 -11.71
C MET A 127 1.26 -11.13 -12.15
N ASN A 128 1.78 -11.52 -13.32
CA ASN A 128 1.66 -12.89 -13.83
C ASN A 128 2.95 -13.33 -14.52
N VAL A 129 3.21 -14.64 -14.56
CA VAL A 129 4.27 -15.20 -15.42
C VAL A 129 3.95 -14.93 -16.90
N VAL A 130 4.96 -14.53 -17.67
CA VAL A 130 4.85 -14.47 -19.14
C VAL A 130 4.83 -15.91 -19.66
N GLU A 131 3.75 -16.32 -20.32
CA GLU A 131 3.62 -17.65 -20.95
C GLU A 131 4.30 -17.76 -22.31
#